data_AF-A0A359EEY0-F1
#
_entry.id   AF-A0A359EEY0-F1
#
_cell.length_a   1.000
_cell.length_b   1.000
_cell.length_c   1.000
_cell.angle_alpha   90.00
_cell.angle_beta   90.00
_cell.angle_gamma   90.00
#
_symmetry.space_group_name_H-M   'P 1'
#
loop_
_entity.id
_entity.type
_entity.pdbx_description
1 polymer ?
#
loop_
_entity_poly.entity_id
_entity_poly.type
_entity_poly.pdbx_seq_one_letter_code
_entity_poly.pdbx_strand_id
1 'polypeptide(L)'
;MDLKDGLLALWHELRVGLLLGLGMSVVAFVRALTWGSAQGLAATVSISILAIVVWANALGAILPVLAAKLKIDPTVVSGPVMSTLVDATGLFIYFSVARLILGI
;
A
#
# COMPACT_ATOMS: atom_id res chain seq x y z
N MET A 1 8.24 6.11 -22.32
CA MET A 1 8.91 5.32 -21.27
C MET A 1 9.21 3.97 -21.86
N ASP A 2 10.49 3.64 -21.99
CA ASP A 2 10.89 2.27 -22.31
C ASP A 2 10.53 1.35 -21.14
N LEU A 3 10.27 0.06 -21.42
CA LEU A 3 9.90 -0.91 -20.37
C LEU A 3 10.96 -0.98 -19.25
N LYS A 4 12.23 -0.78 -19.60
CA LYS A 4 13.35 -0.73 -18.65
C LYS A 4 13.24 0.45 -17.67
N ASP A 5 12.83 1.63 -18.16
CA ASP A 5 12.69 2.81 -17.30
C ASP A 5 11.52 2.65 -16.32
N GLY A 6 10.43 2.04 -16.76
CA GLY A 6 9.28 1.73 -15.90
C GLY A 6 9.60 0.73 -14.80
N LEU A 7 10.40 -0.31 -15.10
CA LEU A 7 10.86 -1.29 -14.12
C LEU A 7 11.83 -0.68 -13.09
N LEU A 8 12.75 0.19 -13.53
CA LEU A 8 13.68 0.88 -12.65
C LEU A 8 12.94 1.85 -11.72
N ALA A 9 11.96 2.60 -12.24
CA ALA A 9 11.11 3.47 -11.45
C ALA A 9 10.31 2.68 -10.41
N LEU A 10 9.66 1.58 -10.81
CA LEU A 10 8.92 0.72 -9.88
C LEU A 10 9.83 0.17 -8.77
N TRP A 11 11.04 -0.25 -9.11
CA TRP A 11 11.99 -0.76 -8.13
C TRP A 11 12.46 0.31 -7.13
N HIS A 12 12.67 1.54 -7.61
CA HIS A 12 12.94 2.68 -6.74
C HIS A 12 11.76 2.94 -5.78
N GLU A 13 10.55 2.99 -6.30
CA GLU A 13 9.34 3.25 -5.53
C GLU A 13 9.02 2.14 -4.52
N LEU A 14 9.30 0.87 -4.85
CA LEU A 14 9.16 -0.21 -3.88
C LEU A 14 10.08 -0.04 -2.67
N ARG A 15 11.31 0.44 -2.86
CA ARG A 15 12.25 0.71 -1.76
C ARG A 15 11.80 1.89 -0.91
N VAL A 16 11.36 2.97 -1.55
CA VAL A 16 10.80 4.15 -0.86
C VAL A 16 9.56 3.75 -0.06
N GLY A 17 8.65 3.00 -0.68
CA GLY A 17 7.44 2.47 -0.04
C GLY A 17 7.74 1.54 1.13
N LEU A 18 8.79 0.72 1.04
CA LEU A 18 9.20 -0.16 2.13
C LEU A 18 9.73 0.65 3.33
N LEU A 19 10.57 1.66 3.09
CA LEU A 19 11.10 2.53 4.15
C LEU A 19 9.99 3.33 4.83
N LEU A 20 9.08 3.92 4.05
CA LEU A 20 7.91 4.63 4.56
C LEU A 20 6.99 3.70 5.35
N GLY A 21 6.72 2.52 4.78
CA GLY A 21 5.86 1.51 5.38
C GLY A 21 6.42 1.00 6.71
N LEU A 22 7.73 0.78 6.81
CA LEU A 22 8.38 0.39 8.07
C LEU A 22 8.26 1.48 9.14
N GLY A 23 8.45 2.75 8.77
CA GLY A 23 8.24 3.87 9.69
C GLY A 23 6.80 3.93 10.20
N MET A 24 5.83 3.85 9.29
CA MET A 24 4.39 3.87 9.61
C MET A 24 3.96 2.65 10.44
N SER A 25 4.46 1.45 10.11
CA SER A 25 4.09 0.20 10.79
C SER A 25 4.56 0.17 12.24
N VAL A 26 5.76 0.70 12.52
CA VAL A 26 6.28 0.83 13.90
C VAL A 26 5.39 1.77 14.70
N VAL A 27 5.08 2.95 14.17
CA VAL A 27 4.20 3.92 14.84
C VAL A 27 2.82 3.32 15.09
N ALA A 28 2.25 2.63 14.09
CA ALA A 28 0.94 1.98 14.22
C ALA A 28 0.93 0.85 15.26
N PHE A 29 1.99 0.05 15.33
CA PHE A 29 2.11 -1.01 16.32
C PHE A 29 2.16 -0.44 17.74
N VAL A 30 3.05 0.52 17.98
CA VAL A 30 3.15 1.20 19.28
C VAL A 30 1.82 1.83 19.65
N ARG A 31 1.17 2.52 18.70
CA ARG A 31 -0.12 3.16 18.94
C ARG A 31 -1.20 2.15 19.31
N ALA A 32 -1.28 1.03 18.60
CA ALA A 32 -2.25 -0.04 18.90
C ALA A 32 -2.05 -0.61 20.31
N LEU A 33 -0.79 -0.80 20.74
CA LEU A 33 -0.50 -1.23 22.11
C LEU A 33 -0.94 -0.19 23.15
N THR A 34 -0.72 1.12 22.90
CA THR A 34 -1.16 2.18 23.83
C THR A 34 -2.69 2.29 23.96
N TRP A 35 -3.44 1.77 22.99
CA TRP A 35 -4.91 1.69 23.07
C TRP A 35 -5.42 0.45 23.82
N GLY A 36 -4.53 -0.41 24.32
CA GLY A 36 -4.92 -1.65 24.99
C GLY A 36 -5.42 -2.74 24.04
N SER A 37 -5.15 -2.61 22.73
CA SER A 37 -5.51 -3.63 21.74
C SER A 37 -4.77 -4.93 22.01
N ALA A 38 -5.44 -6.06 21.77
CA ALA A 38 -4.80 -7.37 21.80
C ALA A 38 -3.58 -7.42 20.86
N GLN A 39 -2.51 -8.11 21.28
CA GLN A 39 -1.25 -8.14 20.54
C GLN A 39 -1.42 -8.66 19.09
N GLY A 40 -2.33 -9.63 18.88
CA GLY A 40 -2.67 -10.11 17.55
C GLY A 40 -3.30 -9.03 16.65
N LEU A 41 -4.16 -8.18 17.21
CA LEU A 41 -4.76 -7.06 16.48
C LEU A 41 -3.71 -5.98 16.18
N ALA A 42 -2.85 -5.66 17.15
CA ALA A 42 -1.75 -4.72 16.95
C ALA A 42 -0.80 -5.18 15.84
N ALA A 43 -0.44 -6.47 15.82
CA ALA A 43 0.37 -7.07 14.76
C ALA A 43 -0.36 -7.02 13.40
N THR A 44 -1.64 -7.36 13.37
CA THR A 44 -2.48 -7.31 12.16
C THR A 44 -2.48 -5.91 11.55
N VAL A 45 -2.75 -4.89 12.35
CA VAL A 45 -2.78 -3.49 11.89
C VAL A 45 -1.40 -3.05 11.38
N SER A 46 -0.34 -3.33 12.13
CA SER A 46 1.03 -2.93 11.76
C SER A 46 1.49 -3.56 10.45
N ILE A 47 1.31 -4.87 10.29
CA ILE A 47 1.70 -5.61 9.08
C ILE A 47 0.84 -5.17 7.88
N SER A 48 -0.46 -4.94 8.10
CA SER A 48 -1.35 -4.44 7.05
C SER A 48 -0.93 -3.06 6.57
N ILE A 49 -0.59 -2.14 7.48
CA ILE A 49 -0.11 -0.80 7.10
C ILE A 49 1.17 -0.86 6.28
N LEU A 50 2.14 -1.69 6.66
CA LEU A 50 3.35 -1.91 5.87
C LEU A 50 3.01 -2.33 4.44
N ALA A 51 2.17 -3.37 4.30
CA ALA A 51 1.79 -3.92 3.00
C ALA A 51 0.99 -2.91 2.16
N ILE A 52 0.04 -2.20 2.76
CA ILE A 52 -0.79 -1.20 2.09
C ILE A 52 0.06 -0.01 1.60
N VAL A 53 1.04 0.46 2.39
CA VAL A 53 1.91 1.57 1.98
C VAL A 53 2.80 1.17 0.81
N VAL A 54 3.40 -0.02 0.86
CA VAL A 54 4.21 -0.54 -0.27
C VAL A 54 3.35 -0.69 -1.53
N TRP A 55 2.14 -1.24 -1.38
CA TRP A 55 1.20 -1.42 -2.48
C TRP A 55 0.72 -0.09 -3.08
N ALA A 56 0.35 0.88 -2.24
CA ALA A 56 -0.08 2.21 -2.68
C ALA A 56 1.03 2.93 -3.45
N ASN A 57 2.28 2.82 -3.00
CA ASN A 57 3.41 3.44 -3.70
C ASN A 57 3.68 2.78 -5.05
N ALA A 58 3.58 1.45 -5.14
CA ALA A 58 3.67 0.73 -6.41
C ALA A 58 2.53 1.12 -7.36
N LEU A 59 1.29 1.23 -6.87
CA LEU A 59 0.16 1.71 -7.66
C LEU A 59 0.36 3.13 -8.16
N GLY A 60 0.92 4.03 -7.34
CA GLY A 60 1.25 5.40 -7.73
C GLY A 60 2.20 5.48 -8.92
N ALA A 61 3.14 4.55 -9.02
CA ALA A 61 4.06 4.46 -10.16
C ALA A 61 3.41 3.82 -11.41
N ILE A 62 2.54 2.83 -11.21
CA ILE A 62 1.94 2.03 -12.29
C ILE A 62 0.73 2.72 -12.94
N LEU A 63 -0.11 3.38 -12.14
CA LEU A 63 -1.37 4.00 -12.61
C LEU A 63 -1.17 4.99 -13.75
N PRO A 64 -0.23 5.96 -13.67
CA PRO A 64 -0.01 6.91 -14.75
C PRO A 64 0.46 6.24 -16.05
N VAL A 65 1.30 5.21 -15.93
CA VAL A 65 1.81 4.44 -17.07
C VAL A 65 0.68 3.66 -17.75
N LEU A 66 -0.20 3.03 -16.97
CA LEU A 66 -1.37 2.33 -17.49
C LEU A 66 -2.37 3.30 -18.13
N ALA A 67 -2.67 4.43 -17.48
CA ALA A 67 -3.58 5.44 -18.01
C ALA A 67 -3.09 5.98 -19.36
N ALA A 68 -1.79 6.33 -19.45
CA ALA A 68 -1.18 6.78 -20.71
C ALA A 68 -1.27 5.70 -21.82
N LYS A 69 -1.06 4.41 -21.48
CA LYS A 69 -1.20 3.31 -22.43
C LYS A 69 -2.65 3.12 -22.92
N LEU A 70 -3.63 3.38 -22.07
CA LEU A 70 -5.05 3.34 -22.41
C LEU A 70 -5.54 4.63 -23.11
N LYS A 71 -4.65 5.59 -23.37
CA LYS A 71 -4.98 6.92 -23.94
C LYS A 71 -5.94 7.72 -23.06
N ILE A 72 -5.92 7.50 -21.75
CA ILE A 72 -6.67 8.25 -20.76
C ILE A 72 -5.74 9.27 -20.13
N ASP A 73 -6.21 10.51 -19.93
CA ASP A 73 -5.44 11.56 -19.28
C ASP A 73 -5.11 11.17 -17.82
N PRO A 74 -3.82 10.90 -17.48
CA PRO A 74 -3.43 10.47 -16.13
C PRO A 74 -3.76 11.50 -15.06
N THR A 75 -3.74 12.79 -15.41
CA THR A 75 -3.90 13.90 -14.48
C THR A 75 -5.33 14.00 -13.94
N VAL A 76 -6.31 13.54 -14.72
CA VAL A 76 -7.74 13.64 -14.37
C VAL A 76 -8.21 12.45 -13.52
N VAL A 77 -7.66 11.26 -13.77
CA VAL A 77 -8.09 10.01 -13.10
C VAL A 77 -7.20 9.57 -11.94
N SER A 78 -5.92 9.96 -11.92
CA SER A 78 -4.97 9.43 -10.93
C SER A 78 -5.38 9.69 -9.48
N GLY A 79 -6.03 10.80 -9.16
CA GLY A 79 -6.51 11.07 -7.80
C GLY A 79 -7.64 10.11 -7.36
N PRO A 80 -8.86 10.22 -7.95
CA PRO A 80 -10.01 9.40 -7.53
C PRO A 80 -9.84 7.89 -7.75
N VAL A 81 -9.13 7.49 -8.80
CA VAL A 81 -8.90 6.06 -9.07
C VAL A 81 -7.88 5.47 -8.10
N MET A 82 -6.84 6.24 -7.72
CA MET A 82 -5.87 5.77 -6.74
C MET A 82 -6.51 5.51 -5.39
N SER A 83 -7.29 6.46 -4.86
CA SER A 83 -7.91 6.28 -3.55
C SER A 83 -8.89 5.10 -3.52
N THR A 84 -9.72 4.95 -4.55
CA THR A 84 -10.68 3.84 -4.64
C THR A 84 -10.00 2.47 -4.77
N LEU A 85 -8.93 2.37 -5.57
CA LEU A 85 -8.15 1.15 -5.66
C LEU A 85 -7.47 0.83 -4.34
N VAL A 86 -6.82 1.81 -3.71
CA VAL A 86 -6.13 1.63 -2.42
C VAL A 86 -7.12 1.25 -1.32
N ASP A 87 -8.34 1.80 -1.30
CA ASP A 87 -9.36 1.41 -0.32
C ASP A 87 -9.81 -0.04 -0.51
N ALA A 88 -10.21 -0.41 -1.73
CA ALA A 88 -10.72 -1.76 -2.01
C ALA A 88 -9.63 -2.83 -1.79
N THR A 89 -8.43 -2.60 -2.33
CA THR A 89 -7.30 -3.51 -2.18
C THR A 89 -6.71 -3.47 -0.77
N GLY A 90 -6.76 -2.33 -0.09
CA GLY A 90 -6.28 -2.17 1.28
C GLY A 90 -7.12 -2.96 2.28
N LEU A 91 -8.46 -2.94 2.14
CA LEU A 91 -9.34 -3.82 2.91
C LEU A 91 -9.04 -5.30 2.62
N PHE A 92 -8.83 -5.65 1.35
CA PHE A 92 -8.47 -7.02 0.98
C PHE A 92 -7.16 -7.47 1.64
N ILE A 93 -6.14 -6.62 1.63
CA ILE A 93 -4.85 -6.87 2.31
C ILE A 93 -5.08 -7.02 3.82
N TYR A 94 -5.80 -6.09 4.44
CA TYR A 94 -6.07 -6.11 5.88
C TYR A 94 -6.79 -7.39 6.31
N PHE A 95 -7.89 -7.77 5.64
CA PHE A 95 -8.63 -8.98 5.98
C PHE A 95 -7.82 -10.25 5.70
N SER A 96 -6.97 -10.26 4.66
CA SER A 96 -6.06 -11.37 4.41
C SER A 96 -5.04 -11.55 5.55
N VAL A 97 -4.45 -10.45 6.02
CA VAL A 97 -3.52 -10.47 7.17
C VAL A 97 -4.25 -10.85 8.46
N ALA A 98 -5.45 -10.30 8.68
CA ALA A 98 -6.28 -10.63 9.83
C ALA A 98 -6.64 -12.12 9.85
N ARG A 99 -6.96 -12.72 8.70
CA ARG A 99 -7.21 -14.15 8.58
C ARG A 99 -5.99 -14.99 8.93
N LEU A 100 -4.80 -14.57 8.50
CA LEU A 100 -3.55 -15.28 8.79
C LEU A 100 -3.13 -15.20 10.26
N ILE A 101 -3.39 -14.07 10.94
CA ILE A 101 -2.92 -13.81 12.30
C ILE A 101 -3.99 -14.14 13.36
N LEU A 102 -5.23 -13.75 13.12
CA LEU A 102 -6.35 -13.88 14.06
C LEU A 102 -7.23 -15.11 13.78
N GLY A 103 -7.12 -15.72 12.60
CA GLY A 103 -7.90 -16.90 12.23
C GLY A 103 -9.39 -16.63 11.97
N ILE A 104 -9.75 -15.36 11.69
CA ILE A 104 -11.10 -14.92 11.29
C ILE A 104 -11.26 -14.89 9.78
#